data_AF-A0A7S4RAD6-F1
#
_entry.id   AF-A0A7S4RAD6-F1
#
_cell.length_a   1.000
_cell.length_b   1.000
_cell.length_c   1.000
_cell.angle_alpha   90.00
_cell.angle_beta   90.00
_cell.angle_gamma   90.00
#
_symmetry.space_group_name_H-M   'P 1'
#
loop_
_entity.id
_entity.type
_entity.pdbx_description
1 polymer ?
#
loop_
_entity_poly.entity_id
_entity_poly.type
_entity_poly.pdbx_seq_one_letter_code
_entity_poly.pdbx_strand_id
1 'polypeptide(L)'
;AAFRCCLFMPFFRAEVVYLICLVAFVDLSRAGPVLELDRFSGCGLLEGNSVRPEMFDPCSPSEWEGTVNTSSYSLNHTLALASLSNLYGCKPHAGTYRDRVLLVARGGCTDAAKGNLAERAGAAAVLVWDDAEPTTTGLLPVTGTERTPRIPAFLIGKAKGAELYEKLVRSEPMRVTCSWRPVEVWFDLPRSSPKRNDTVMISNAGSGRLLWRSRASRWWIGGEFGMQDPLYTTSVQSLPRTVVPAESFVPFEHISGGGAVDDV
;
A
#
# COMPACT_ATOMS: atom_id res chain seq x y z
N ALA A 1 -30.51 -29.15 23.64
CA ALA A 1 -29.62 -29.96 22.79
C ALA A 1 -28.19 -29.49 23.04
N ALA A 2 -27.39 -30.35 23.68
CA ALA A 2 -26.04 -30.04 24.12
C ALA A 2 -25.05 -30.05 22.95
N PHE A 3 -24.16 -29.06 22.86
CA PHE A 3 -23.01 -29.12 21.97
C PHE A 3 -21.81 -29.67 22.75
N ARG A 4 -21.36 -30.87 22.35
CA ARG A 4 -20.12 -31.50 22.78
C ARG A 4 -18.94 -30.77 22.14
N CYS A 5 -18.03 -30.28 22.96
CA CYS A 5 -16.68 -29.92 22.54
C CYS A 5 -15.85 -31.21 22.51
N CYS A 6 -15.47 -31.70 21.32
CA CYS A 6 -14.54 -32.81 21.19
C CYS A 6 -13.11 -32.26 21.31
N LEU A 7 -12.52 -32.40 22.49
CA LEU A 7 -11.07 -32.34 22.68
C LEU A 7 -10.49 -33.70 22.28
N PHE A 8 -9.68 -33.71 21.23
CA PHE A 8 -8.85 -34.84 20.83
C PHE A 8 -7.40 -34.46 21.13
N MET A 9 -6.73 -35.20 22.02
CA MET A 9 -5.28 -35.28 22.09
C MET A 9 -4.87 -36.67 21.63
N PRO A 10 -3.75 -36.78 20.89
CA PRO A 10 -2.59 -37.33 21.56
C PRO A 10 -1.28 -36.56 21.28
N PHE A 11 -0.36 -36.75 22.22
CA PHE A 11 1.06 -36.42 22.22
C PHE A 11 1.75 -36.53 20.83
N PHE A 12 2.51 -35.49 20.43
CA PHE A 12 3.91 -35.56 19.97
C PHE A 12 4.44 -34.13 19.72
N ARG A 13 5.76 -33.95 19.90
CA ARG A 13 6.51 -32.70 19.64
C ARG A 13 6.35 -32.24 18.19
N ALA A 14 5.94 -31.00 17.96
CA ALA A 14 6.39 -30.10 16.89
C ALA A 14 5.69 -28.74 17.01
N GLU A 15 6.38 -27.71 16.53
CA GLU A 15 6.05 -26.29 16.61
C GLU A 15 4.64 -25.96 16.10
N VAL A 16 3.90 -25.18 16.89
CA VAL A 16 2.53 -24.77 16.58
C VAL A 16 2.56 -23.55 15.67
N VAL A 17 2.10 -23.73 14.42
CA VAL A 17 1.67 -22.65 13.52
C VAL A 17 0.25 -22.25 13.92
N TYR A 18 0.06 -21.00 14.36
CA TYR A 18 -1.28 -20.44 14.55
C TYR A 18 -1.82 -19.92 13.22
N LEU A 19 -2.74 -20.67 12.64
CA LEU A 19 -3.61 -20.22 11.55
C LEU A 19 -4.76 -19.40 12.18
N ILE A 20 -4.77 -18.08 12.00
CA ILE A 20 -5.90 -17.25 12.45
C ILE A 20 -6.90 -17.17 11.30
N CYS A 21 -7.97 -17.96 11.42
CA CYS A 21 -9.13 -17.90 10.55
C CYS A 21 -10.04 -16.76 11.01
N LEU A 22 -10.18 -15.72 10.19
CA LEU A 22 -11.07 -14.59 10.46
C LEU A 22 -12.42 -14.88 9.78
N VAL A 23 -13.42 -15.26 10.58
CA VAL A 23 -14.80 -15.44 10.10
C VAL A 23 -15.60 -14.22 10.52
N ALA A 24 -15.76 -13.26 9.60
CA ALA A 24 -16.70 -12.17 9.78
C ALA A 24 -18.07 -12.58 9.21
N PHE A 25 -19.10 -12.60 10.06
CA PHE A 25 -20.48 -12.81 9.61
C PHE A 25 -21.08 -11.45 9.24
N VAL A 26 -21.21 -11.19 7.94
CA VAL A 26 -21.97 -10.04 7.42
C VAL A 26 -23.06 -10.59 6.52
N ASP A 27 -24.32 -10.19 6.75
CA ASP A 27 -25.42 -10.49 5.85
C ASP A 27 -25.25 -9.63 4.57
N LEU A 28 -24.78 -10.27 3.51
CA LEU A 28 -24.33 -9.65 2.26
C LEU A 28 -25.35 -9.79 1.12
N SER A 29 -26.61 -10.00 1.44
CA SER A 29 -27.62 -10.48 0.47
C SER A 29 -27.89 -9.59 -0.75
N ARG A 30 -27.29 -8.39 -0.91
CA ARG A 30 -27.48 -7.55 -2.12
C ARG A 30 -26.27 -6.76 -2.65
N ALA A 31 -25.11 -6.80 -2.02
CA ALA A 31 -23.91 -6.22 -2.61
C ALA A 31 -22.65 -6.87 -2.04
N GLY A 32 -21.73 -7.23 -2.94
CA GLY A 32 -20.50 -7.92 -2.57
C GLY A 32 -19.68 -7.08 -1.58
N PRO A 33 -19.05 -7.71 -0.58
CA PRO A 33 -18.16 -6.99 0.32
C PRO A 33 -16.94 -6.51 -0.47
N VAL A 34 -16.61 -5.22 -0.35
CA VAL A 34 -15.35 -4.69 -0.86
C VAL A 34 -14.34 -4.83 0.27
N LEU A 35 -13.33 -5.67 0.05
CA LEU A 35 -12.15 -5.66 0.89
C LEU A 35 -11.23 -4.55 0.37
N GLU A 36 -11.22 -3.43 1.08
CA GLU A 36 -10.28 -2.35 0.85
C GLU A 36 -9.06 -2.57 1.75
N LEU A 37 -7.91 -2.85 1.13
CA LEU A 37 -6.64 -2.86 1.85
C LEU A 37 -6.14 -1.41 1.93
N ASP A 38 -6.42 -0.78 3.06
CA ASP A 38 -6.02 0.60 3.30
C ASP A 38 -4.53 0.66 3.67
N ARG A 39 -3.77 1.44 2.88
CA ARG A 39 -2.30 1.60 2.82
C ARG A 39 -1.52 0.56 2.02
N PHE A 40 -1.27 0.94 0.77
CA PHE A 40 0.11 1.00 0.28
C PHE A 40 0.32 2.23 -0.60
N SER A 41 -0.07 3.41 -0.07
CA SER A 41 0.55 4.63 -0.56
C SER A 41 1.95 4.71 0.04
N GLY A 42 2.96 4.75 -0.81
CA GLY A 42 4.34 4.73 -0.38
C GLY A 42 5.31 4.71 -1.54
N CYS A 43 6.55 5.02 -1.23
CA CYS A 43 7.65 4.94 -2.17
C CYS A 43 8.70 3.95 -1.70
N GLY A 44 9.43 3.38 -2.66
CA GLY A 44 10.55 2.50 -2.40
C GLY A 44 11.64 2.68 -3.44
N LEU A 45 12.86 2.35 -3.04
CA LEU A 45 14.05 2.43 -3.87
C LEU A 45 14.23 1.14 -4.68
N LEU A 46 14.44 1.27 -5.98
CA LEU A 46 14.85 0.19 -6.87
C LEU A 46 16.37 0.28 -7.08
N GLU A 47 17.14 -0.46 -6.28
CA GLU A 47 18.61 -0.51 -6.42
C GLU A 47 19.03 -1.51 -7.51
N GLY A 48 19.84 -1.05 -8.46
CA GLY A 48 20.44 -1.87 -9.51
C GLY A 48 19.41 -2.67 -10.32
N ASN A 49 19.60 -3.99 -10.35
CA ASN A 49 18.72 -4.94 -11.04
C ASN A 49 17.69 -5.60 -10.10
N SER A 50 17.49 -5.07 -8.90
CA SER A 50 16.49 -5.65 -7.99
C SER A 50 15.09 -5.56 -8.60
N VAL A 51 14.39 -6.69 -8.60
CA VAL A 51 12.98 -6.78 -8.99
C VAL A 51 12.06 -6.23 -7.90
N ARG A 52 12.56 -6.17 -6.65
CA ARG A 52 11.77 -5.77 -5.48
C ARG A 52 12.28 -4.42 -4.95
N PRO A 53 11.40 -3.41 -4.83
CA PRO A 53 11.78 -2.15 -4.22
C PRO A 53 12.01 -2.30 -2.72
N GLU A 54 13.07 -1.66 -2.21
CA GLU A 54 13.27 -1.43 -0.78
C GLU A 54 12.34 -0.30 -0.35
N MET A 55 11.28 -0.64 0.36
CA MET A 55 10.27 0.33 0.78
C MET A 55 10.83 1.27 1.85
N PHE A 56 10.50 2.56 1.74
CA PHE A 56 10.86 3.52 2.77
C PHE A 56 9.96 3.34 3.99
N ASP A 57 10.58 3.32 5.18
CA ASP A 57 9.88 3.26 6.46
C ASP A 57 10.54 4.26 7.44
N PRO A 58 9.83 5.30 7.90
CA PRO A 58 8.45 5.63 7.56
C PRO A 58 8.31 6.25 6.16
N CYS A 59 7.14 6.06 5.54
CA CYS A 59 6.71 6.75 4.33
C CYS A 59 5.28 7.26 4.51
N SER A 60 5.10 8.57 4.60
CA SER A 60 3.79 9.20 4.78
C SER A 60 3.31 9.82 3.47
N PRO A 61 2.11 9.48 2.99
CA PRO A 61 1.55 10.08 1.79
C PRO A 61 1.18 11.54 1.99
N SER A 62 0.82 12.21 0.90
CA SER A 62 0.18 13.51 0.93
C SER A 62 -1.34 13.42 0.97
N GLU A 63 -1.96 14.36 1.68
CA GLU A 63 -3.41 14.43 1.83
C GLU A 63 -4.16 14.52 0.48
N TRP A 64 -3.51 15.09 -0.53
CA TRP A 64 -4.12 15.31 -1.83
C TRP A 64 -3.96 14.17 -2.84
N GLU A 65 -3.28 13.08 -2.49
CA GLU A 65 -3.11 11.92 -3.39
C GLU A 65 -4.44 11.40 -3.95
N GLY A 66 -5.51 11.43 -3.14
CA GLY A 66 -6.85 11.02 -3.58
C GLY A 66 -7.46 11.91 -4.68
N THR A 67 -6.88 13.08 -4.93
CA THR A 67 -7.32 14.03 -5.97
C THR A 67 -6.45 13.96 -7.23
N VAL A 68 -5.35 13.19 -7.21
CA VAL A 68 -4.40 13.07 -8.31
C VAL A 68 -5.03 12.24 -9.43
N ASN A 69 -5.55 12.93 -10.45
CA ASN A 69 -6.15 12.30 -11.62
C ASN A 69 -5.05 11.76 -12.56
N THR A 70 -4.71 10.49 -12.39
CA THR A 70 -3.72 9.79 -13.20
C THR A 70 -4.33 8.51 -13.76
N SER A 71 -3.93 8.13 -14.98
CA SER A 71 -4.32 6.85 -15.58
C SER A 71 -3.66 5.66 -14.89
N SER A 72 -2.56 5.90 -14.16
CA SER A 72 -1.83 4.91 -13.37
C SER A 72 -1.63 5.44 -11.95
N TYR A 73 -1.94 4.61 -10.96
CA TYR A 73 -1.73 4.90 -9.52
C TYR A 73 -0.34 4.52 -9.02
N SER A 74 0.55 4.22 -9.95
CA SER A 74 1.95 3.93 -9.68
C SER A 74 2.83 4.60 -10.71
N LEU A 75 4.04 4.95 -10.29
CA LEU A 75 5.08 5.47 -11.14
C LEU A 75 6.41 4.81 -10.81
N ASN A 76 7.27 4.71 -11.81
CA ASN A 76 8.63 4.23 -11.68
C ASN A 76 9.54 5.17 -12.48
N HIS A 77 10.16 6.11 -11.77
CA HIS A 77 10.93 7.19 -12.36
C HIS A 77 12.30 7.34 -11.70
N THR A 78 13.19 8.05 -12.39
CA THR A 78 14.50 8.40 -11.85
C THR A 78 14.34 9.47 -10.76
N LEU A 79 15.00 9.27 -9.63
CA LEU A 79 15.08 10.26 -8.57
C LEU A 79 16.03 11.38 -8.98
N ALA A 80 15.66 12.62 -8.70
CA ALA A 80 16.45 13.79 -9.01
C ALA A 80 16.55 14.70 -7.79
N LEU A 81 17.73 15.23 -7.55
CA LEU A 81 17.96 16.20 -6.49
C LEU A 81 17.57 17.60 -6.97
N ALA A 82 16.82 18.34 -6.17
CA ALA A 82 16.65 19.77 -6.40
C ALA A 82 18.00 20.50 -6.35
N SER A 83 18.17 21.56 -7.14
CA SER A 83 19.40 22.37 -7.12
C SER A 83 19.78 22.78 -5.69
N LEU A 84 21.07 22.78 -5.35
CA LEU A 84 21.53 23.06 -3.98
C LEU A 84 21.05 24.42 -3.42
N SER A 85 20.90 25.44 -4.27
CA SER A 85 20.35 26.75 -3.92
C SER A 85 18.83 26.76 -3.65
N ASN A 86 18.15 25.64 -3.90
CA ASN A 86 16.72 25.41 -3.74
C ASN A 86 16.44 24.00 -3.19
N LEU A 87 17.27 23.51 -2.27
CA LEU A 87 17.15 22.19 -1.67
C LEU A 87 15.79 21.94 -1.01
N TYR A 88 15.21 23.00 -0.44
CA TYR A 88 13.90 22.98 0.21
C TYR A 88 12.73 23.07 -0.79
N GLY A 89 12.97 23.28 -2.09
CA GLY A 89 11.90 23.40 -3.09
C GLY A 89 10.96 24.59 -2.88
N CYS A 90 11.44 25.67 -2.27
CA CYS A 90 10.63 26.86 -1.94
C CYS A 90 10.75 28.00 -2.96
N LYS A 91 11.53 27.80 -4.02
CA LYS A 91 11.67 28.72 -5.15
C LYS A 91 11.32 28.00 -6.46
N PRO A 92 11.01 28.72 -7.55
CA PRO A 92 10.90 28.13 -8.87
C PRO A 92 12.17 27.35 -9.23
N HIS A 93 12.03 26.14 -9.76
CA HIS A 93 13.18 25.36 -10.19
C HIS A 93 13.65 25.80 -11.58
N ALA A 94 14.96 26.00 -11.75
CA ALA A 94 15.55 26.49 -12.99
C ALA A 94 15.65 25.44 -14.12
N GLY A 95 15.35 24.16 -13.84
CA GLY A 95 15.44 23.05 -14.79
C GLY A 95 14.12 22.30 -14.96
N THR A 96 14.09 21.40 -15.95
CA THR A 96 12.97 20.47 -16.16
C THR A 96 13.20 19.16 -15.42
N TYR A 97 12.17 18.69 -14.72
CA TYR A 97 12.15 17.41 -14.01
C TYR A 97 11.16 16.43 -14.63
N ARG A 98 10.89 16.59 -15.93
CA ARG A 98 10.02 15.67 -16.68
C ARG A 98 10.45 14.22 -16.47
N ASP A 99 9.48 13.37 -16.11
CA ASP A 99 9.69 11.94 -15.85
C ASP A 99 10.66 11.65 -14.68
N ARG A 100 10.74 12.57 -13.71
CA ARG A 100 11.58 12.42 -12.51
C ARG A 100 10.77 12.61 -11.23
N VAL A 101 11.17 11.90 -10.17
CA VAL A 101 10.73 12.19 -8.80
C VAL A 101 11.70 13.20 -8.20
N LEU A 102 11.20 14.33 -7.72
CA LEU A 102 12.05 15.37 -7.16
C LEU A 102 12.25 15.14 -5.66
N LEU A 103 13.50 15.00 -5.22
CA LEU A 103 13.89 14.91 -3.81
C LEU A 103 14.13 16.32 -3.24
N VAL A 104 13.42 16.67 -2.16
CA VAL A 104 13.53 17.96 -1.45
C VAL A 104 13.55 17.81 0.07
N ALA A 105 14.21 18.74 0.75
CA ALA A 105 14.21 18.81 2.22
C ALA A 105 12.90 19.41 2.75
N ARG A 106 12.43 18.92 3.89
CA ARG A 106 11.37 19.59 4.68
C ARG A 106 11.85 20.94 5.20
N GLY A 107 10.92 21.89 5.35
CA GLY A 107 11.18 23.24 5.88
C GLY A 107 11.12 24.35 4.83
N GLY A 108 11.19 25.61 5.28
CA GLY A 108 11.22 26.82 4.43
C GLY A 108 9.88 27.27 3.81
N CYS A 109 8.98 26.34 3.51
CA CYS A 109 7.65 26.59 2.95
C CYS A 109 6.74 25.37 3.18
N THR A 110 5.44 25.50 2.87
CA THR A 110 4.46 24.41 2.99
C THR A 110 4.74 23.26 2.03
N ASP A 111 4.33 22.04 2.37
CA ASP A 111 4.53 20.87 1.51
C ASP A 111 3.71 20.97 0.21
N ALA A 112 2.53 21.60 0.26
CA ALA A 112 1.75 21.93 -0.92
C ALA A 112 2.48 22.93 -1.84
N ALA A 113 3.19 23.93 -1.29
CA ALA A 113 4.00 24.84 -2.10
C ALA A 113 5.13 24.09 -2.83
N LYS A 114 5.82 23.16 -2.15
CA LYS A 114 6.85 22.29 -2.75
C LYS A 114 6.25 21.48 -3.91
N GLY A 115 5.10 20.85 -3.68
CA GLY A 115 4.38 20.09 -4.71
C GLY A 115 4.04 20.93 -5.95
N ASN A 116 3.52 22.13 -5.77
CA ASN A 116 3.18 23.02 -6.89
C ASN A 116 4.41 23.54 -7.66
N LEU A 117 5.52 23.80 -6.96
CA LEU A 117 6.76 24.27 -7.60
C LEU A 117 7.42 23.14 -8.39
N ALA A 118 7.43 21.93 -7.84
CA ALA A 118 7.90 20.73 -8.53
C ALA A 118 7.01 20.38 -9.74
N GLU A 119 5.69 20.45 -9.59
CA GLU A 119 4.73 20.25 -10.70
C GLU A 119 4.99 21.24 -11.84
N ARG A 120 5.19 22.53 -11.53
CA ARG A 120 5.52 23.55 -12.53
C ARG A 120 6.85 23.28 -13.23
N ALA A 121 7.80 22.64 -12.56
CA ALA A 121 9.05 22.21 -13.14
C ALA A 121 8.93 20.90 -13.95
N GLY A 122 7.73 20.31 -13.99
CA GLY A 122 7.42 19.07 -14.72
C GLY A 122 7.74 17.78 -13.97
N ALA A 123 8.00 17.84 -12.66
CA ALA A 123 8.22 16.64 -11.86
C ALA A 123 7.01 15.69 -11.92
N ALA A 124 7.27 14.39 -11.93
CA ALA A 124 6.22 13.37 -11.87
C ALA A 124 5.69 13.16 -10.45
N ALA A 125 6.53 13.40 -9.43
CA ALA A 125 6.20 13.32 -8.01
C ALA A 125 7.22 14.09 -7.18
N VAL A 126 6.92 14.28 -5.88
CA VAL A 126 7.85 14.85 -4.91
C VAL A 126 8.12 13.87 -3.78
N LEU A 127 9.39 13.71 -3.42
CA LEU A 127 9.83 12.98 -2.24
C LEU A 127 10.44 13.99 -1.26
N VAL A 128 9.72 14.28 -0.19
CA VAL A 128 10.15 15.17 0.88
C VAL A 128 10.85 14.32 1.94
N TRP A 129 12.03 14.69 2.40
CA TRP A 129 12.60 14.06 3.60
C TRP A 129 12.45 14.93 4.82
N ASP A 130 12.13 14.28 5.94
CA ASP A 130 11.86 14.93 7.21
C ASP A 130 13.12 15.57 7.80
N ASP A 131 12.93 16.63 8.59
CA ASP A 131 14.00 17.26 9.37
C ASP A 131 14.06 16.73 10.83
N ALA A 132 13.01 16.02 11.25
CA ALA A 132 12.89 15.33 12.53
C ALA A 132 13.16 13.81 12.42
N GLU A 133 13.62 13.22 13.52
CA GLU A 133 13.81 11.77 13.68
C GLU A 133 13.42 11.37 15.11
N PRO A 134 12.44 10.47 15.33
CA PRO A 134 11.64 9.79 14.31
C PRO A 134 10.67 10.75 13.60
N THR A 135 10.26 10.42 12.38
CA THR A 135 9.17 11.13 11.69
C THR A 135 7.87 10.96 12.47
N THR A 136 7.32 12.08 12.93
CA THR A 136 6.05 12.14 13.67
C THR A 136 4.87 12.46 12.76
N THR A 137 5.14 12.93 11.54
CA THR A 137 4.12 13.36 10.58
C THR A 137 3.63 12.17 9.78
N GLY A 138 2.39 11.73 10.05
CA GLY A 138 1.77 10.59 9.38
C GLY A 138 1.10 10.90 8.02
N LEU A 139 1.00 12.18 7.66
CA LEU A 139 0.39 12.67 6.42
C LEU A 139 0.96 14.06 6.10
N LEU A 140 1.28 14.36 4.84
CA LEU A 140 1.63 15.72 4.40
C LEU A 140 0.35 16.54 4.21
N PRO A 141 0.06 17.53 5.07
CA PRO A 141 -1.20 18.27 5.02
C PRO A 141 -1.18 19.31 3.91
N VAL A 142 -2.36 19.59 3.33
CA VAL A 142 -2.57 20.83 2.57
C VAL A 142 -2.75 21.95 3.58
N THR A 143 -1.71 22.74 3.79
CA THR A 143 -1.77 23.94 4.65
C THR A 143 -1.66 25.19 3.80
N GLY A 144 -2.34 26.26 4.22
CA GLY A 144 -2.28 27.58 3.58
C GLY A 144 -3.38 27.82 2.54
N THR A 145 -3.11 28.72 1.59
CA THR A 145 -4.04 29.12 0.51
C THR A 145 -3.58 28.61 -0.87
N GLU A 146 -2.55 27.79 -0.89
CA GLU A 146 -1.96 27.21 -2.08
C GLU A 146 -2.94 26.27 -2.77
N ARG A 147 -2.88 26.25 -4.10
CA ARG A 147 -3.60 25.26 -4.90
C ARG A 147 -3.15 23.86 -4.52
N THR A 148 -4.06 22.89 -4.47
CA THR A 148 -3.70 21.48 -4.35
C THR A 148 -2.79 21.02 -5.50
N PRO A 149 -1.59 20.44 -5.23
CA PRO A 149 -0.73 19.89 -6.28
C PRO A 149 -1.40 18.74 -7.01
N ARG A 150 -1.10 18.59 -8.32
CA ARG A 150 -1.65 17.51 -9.15
C ARG A 150 -0.69 16.34 -9.35
N ILE A 151 0.38 16.31 -8.58
CA ILE A 151 1.36 15.22 -8.53
C ILE A 151 1.40 14.64 -7.12
N PRO A 152 1.65 13.34 -6.96
CA PRO A 152 1.74 12.72 -5.65
C PRO A 152 2.99 13.22 -4.91
N ALA A 153 2.92 13.25 -3.58
CA ALA A 153 4.04 13.63 -2.73
C ALA A 153 4.12 12.75 -1.49
N PHE A 154 5.34 12.39 -1.11
CA PHE A 154 5.58 11.47 0.01
C PHE A 154 6.62 12.05 0.96
N LEU A 155 6.44 11.87 2.27
CA LEU A 155 7.41 12.17 3.30
C LEU A 155 8.16 10.90 3.69
N ILE A 156 9.49 10.96 3.70
CA ILE A 156 10.34 9.87 4.19
C ILE A 156 11.15 10.31 5.41
N GLY A 157 11.61 9.35 6.20
CA GLY A 157 12.47 9.60 7.36
C GLY A 157 13.76 10.36 7.02
N LYS A 158 14.26 11.12 8.01
CA LYS A 158 15.46 11.97 7.86
C LYS A 158 16.69 11.16 7.47
N ALA A 159 16.92 10.02 8.13
CA ALA A 159 18.08 9.17 7.85
C ALA A 159 18.12 8.68 6.39
N LYS A 160 16.99 8.17 5.88
CA LYS A 160 16.88 7.68 4.50
C LYS A 160 17.00 8.83 3.49
N GLY A 161 16.36 9.97 3.77
CA GLY A 161 16.49 11.16 2.93
C GLY A 161 17.92 11.67 2.79
N ALA A 162 18.66 11.73 3.90
CA ALA A 162 20.08 12.09 3.90
C ALA A 162 20.93 11.10 3.11
N GLU A 163 20.67 9.79 3.23
CA GLU A 163 21.34 8.75 2.44
C GLU A 163 21.11 8.97 0.93
N LEU A 164 19.86 9.20 0.51
CA LEU A 164 19.51 9.46 -0.89
C LEU A 164 20.16 10.77 -1.39
N TYR A 165 20.18 11.81 -0.57
CA TYR A 165 20.84 13.07 -0.89
C TYR A 165 22.33 12.86 -1.20
N GLU A 166 23.06 12.14 -0.34
CA GLU A 166 24.49 11.88 -0.52
C GLU A 166 24.77 11.07 -1.81
N LYS A 167 23.95 10.06 -2.10
CA LYS A 167 24.06 9.28 -3.35
C LYS A 167 23.81 10.15 -4.59
N LEU A 168 22.79 11.01 -4.56
CA LEU A 168 22.47 11.89 -5.68
C LEU A 168 23.52 13.00 -5.88
N VAL A 169 24.14 13.52 -4.82
CA VAL A 169 25.27 14.46 -4.93
C VAL A 169 26.46 13.81 -5.63
N ARG A 170 26.68 12.51 -5.40
CA ARG A 170 27.68 11.71 -6.14
C ARG A 170 27.24 11.31 -7.56
N SER A 171 26.10 11.82 -8.03
CA SER A 171 25.53 11.52 -9.35
C SER A 171 25.25 10.03 -9.57
N GLU A 172 24.98 9.28 -8.50
CA GLU A 172 24.53 7.88 -8.59
C GLU A 172 23.07 7.86 -9.07
N PRO A 173 22.75 7.22 -10.22
CA PRO A 173 21.39 7.16 -10.70
C PRO A 173 20.55 6.24 -9.80
N MET A 174 19.45 6.78 -9.28
CA MET A 174 18.53 6.04 -8.41
C MET A 174 17.14 6.00 -9.06
N ARG A 175 16.46 4.86 -9.01
CA ARG A 175 15.07 4.73 -9.45
C ARG A 175 14.17 4.56 -8.24
N VAL A 176 13.05 5.26 -8.23
CA VAL A 176 12.06 5.17 -7.17
C VAL A 176 10.74 4.71 -7.78
N THR A 177 10.12 3.74 -7.12
CA THR A 177 8.74 3.39 -7.38
C THR A 177 7.87 4.07 -6.33
N CYS A 178 6.78 4.68 -6.76
CA CYS A 178 5.78 5.23 -5.85
C CYS A 178 4.40 4.71 -6.26
N SER A 179 3.57 4.42 -5.27
CA SER A 179 2.18 4.00 -5.40
C SER A 179 1.33 4.86 -4.48
N TRP A 180 0.12 5.26 -4.89
CA TRP A 180 -0.76 6.15 -4.09
C TRP A 180 -2.24 5.81 -4.16
N ARG A 181 -2.60 4.62 -4.63
CA ARG A 181 -3.95 4.08 -4.46
C ARG A 181 -3.92 2.84 -3.56
N PRO A 182 -4.91 2.66 -2.68
CA PRO A 182 -5.09 1.39 -2.00
C PRO A 182 -5.15 0.23 -3.00
N VAL A 183 -4.65 -0.93 -2.58
CA VAL A 183 -4.87 -2.16 -3.31
C VAL A 183 -6.33 -2.54 -3.10
N GLU A 184 -7.13 -2.45 -4.16
CA GLU A 184 -8.52 -2.89 -4.15
C GLU A 184 -8.59 -4.37 -4.55
N VAL A 185 -9.09 -5.21 -3.65
CA VAL A 185 -9.32 -6.62 -3.95
C VAL A 185 -10.83 -6.82 -4.15
N TRP A 186 -11.22 -7.07 -5.39
CA TRP A 186 -12.60 -7.38 -5.77
C TRP A 186 -12.77 -8.91 -5.83
N PHE A 187 -13.86 -9.41 -5.26
CA PHE A 187 -14.27 -10.78 -5.43
C PHE A 187 -15.76 -10.84 -5.73
N ASP A 188 -16.10 -11.55 -6.79
CA ASP A 188 -17.49 -11.80 -7.15
C ASP A 188 -18.05 -12.89 -6.22
N LEU A 189 -19.04 -12.52 -5.42
CA LEU A 189 -19.83 -13.53 -4.72
C LEU A 189 -20.82 -14.17 -5.70
N PRO A 190 -20.90 -15.51 -5.79
CA PRO A 190 -21.87 -16.16 -6.63
C PRO A 190 -23.30 -15.79 -6.21
N ARG A 191 -24.12 -15.37 -7.18
CA ARG A 191 -25.49 -14.81 -6.98
C ARG A 191 -26.47 -15.71 -6.22
N SER A 192 -26.15 -16.99 -6.01
CA SER A 192 -27.10 -18.01 -5.55
C SER A 192 -26.67 -18.79 -4.31
N SER A 193 -25.68 -18.33 -3.52
CA SER A 193 -25.26 -19.06 -2.32
C SER A 193 -25.79 -18.41 -1.03
N PRO A 194 -26.88 -18.91 -0.43
CA PRO A 194 -27.43 -18.31 0.78
C PRO A 194 -26.60 -18.55 2.06
N LYS A 195 -25.53 -19.36 2.03
CA LYS A 195 -24.79 -19.77 3.25
C LYS A 195 -23.33 -20.21 2.97
N ARG A 196 -22.41 -19.30 2.63
CA ARG A 196 -20.97 -19.62 2.70
C ARG A 196 -20.19 -18.59 3.49
N ASN A 197 -19.34 -19.11 4.38
CA ASN A 197 -18.22 -18.40 4.97
C ASN A 197 -17.06 -18.48 3.98
N ASP A 198 -16.91 -17.49 3.10
CA ASP A 198 -15.72 -17.40 2.26
C ASP A 198 -14.60 -16.72 3.05
N THR A 199 -13.40 -17.27 2.98
CA THR A 199 -12.21 -16.73 3.68
C THR A 199 -11.22 -16.23 2.64
N VAL A 200 -10.90 -14.94 2.69
CA VAL A 200 -9.80 -14.36 1.90
C VAL A 200 -8.54 -14.44 2.76
N MET A 201 -7.56 -15.22 2.31
CA MET A 201 -6.24 -15.25 2.95
C MET A 201 -5.38 -14.14 2.39
N ILE A 202 -4.95 -13.22 3.25
CA ILE A 202 -4.06 -12.11 2.91
C ILE A 202 -2.75 -12.33 3.66
N SER A 203 -1.66 -12.52 2.93
CA SER A 203 -0.32 -12.61 3.49
C SER A 203 0.45 -11.32 3.25
N ASN A 204 1.06 -10.75 4.29
CA ASN A 204 1.98 -9.64 4.16
C ASN A 204 3.39 -10.16 3.86
N ALA A 205 3.87 -9.99 2.63
CA ALA A 205 5.24 -10.33 2.26
C ALA A 205 6.26 -9.24 2.65
N GLY A 206 5.80 -8.06 3.09
CA GLY A 206 6.62 -6.93 3.51
C GLY A 206 6.89 -6.90 5.03
N SER A 207 7.83 -6.05 5.44
CA SER A 207 8.14 -5.79 6.85
C SER A 207 7.19 -4.78 7.51
N GLY A 208 6.52 -3.94 6.71
CA GLY A 208 5.58 -2.92 7.21
C GLY A 208 4.27 -3.53 7.67
N ARG A 209 3.63 -2.96 8.69
CA ARG A 209 2.34 -3.43 9.20
C ARG A 209 1.22 -3.20 8.18
N LEU A 210 0.47 -4.25 7.82
CA LEU A 210 -0.79 -4.08 7.09
C LEU A 210 -1.89 -3.59 8.02
N LEU A 211 -2.57 -2.53 7.60
CA LEU A 211 -3.85 -2.11 8.13
C LEU A 211 -4.89 -2.46 7.06
N TRP A 212 -6.09 -2.84 7.46
CA TRP A 212 -7.16 -3.15 6.51
C TRP A 212 -8.49 -2.64 7.04
N ARG A 213 -9.37 -2.29 6.12
CA ARG A 213 -10.74 -1.84 6.41
C ARG A 213 -11.68 -2.49 5.40
N SER A 214 -12.53 -3.39 5.85
CA SER A 214 -13.58 -3.94 4.98
C SER A 214 -14.73 -2.94 4.83
N ARG A 215 -15.14 -2.57 3.61
CA ARG A 215 -16.36 -1.78 3.39
C ARG A 215 -17.38 -2.63 2.66
N ALA A 216 -18.55 -2.84 3.25
CA ALA A 216 -19.69 -3.35 2.51
C ALA A 216 -20.36 -2.16 1.81
N SER A 217 -20.16 -2.00 0.49
CA SER A 217 -20.88 -0.99 -0.29
C SER A 217 -22.15 -1.60 -0.86
N ARG A 218 -23.31 -0.97 -0.67
CA ARG A 218 -24.55 -1.36 -1.35
C ARG A 218 -24.59 -0.72 -2.73
N TRP A 219 -24.37 -1.51 -3.78
CA TRP A 219 -24.65 -1.05 -5.15
C TRP A 219 -26.15 -1.21 -5.44
N TRP A 220 -26.85 -0.09 -5.53
CA TRP A 220 -28.28 -0.04 -5.88
C TRP A 220 -28.46 -0.02 -7.40
N ILE A 221 -29.11 -1.05 -7.95
CA ILE A 221 -29.54 -1.09 -9.35
C ILE A 221 -31.03 -0.69 -9.37
N GLY A 222 -31.32 0.58 -9.63
CA GLY A 222 -32.64 1.04 -10.09
C GLY A 222 -33.37 2.07 -9.21
N GLY A 223 -33.50 3.30 -9.74
CA GLY A 223 -34.69 4.16 -9.60
C GLY A 223 -34.89 4.98 -8.31
N GLU A 224 -34.55 6.27 -8.39
CA GLU A 224 -35.08 7.45 -7.66
C GLU A 224 -34.97 7.60 -6.12
N PHE A 225 -34.15 8.61 -5.76
CA PHE A 225 -34.13 9.56 -4.62
C PHE A 225 -34.21 9.11 -3.15
N GLY A 226 -33.12 9.42 -2.42
CA GLY A 226 -33.12 9.56 -0.95
C GLY A 226 -31.77 9.24 -0.30
N MET A 227 -30.79 10.14 -0.40
CA MET A 227 -29.42 9.92 0.09
C MET A 227 -29.30 10.21 1.59
N GLN A 228 -29.04 9.18 2.40
CA GLN A 228 -28.35 9.26 3.70
C GLN A 228 -27.77 7.88 4.01
N ASP A 229 -26.47 7.70 3.75
CA ASP A 229 -25.74 6.48 4.13
C ASP A 229 -25.51 6.47 5.66
N PRO A 230 -25.98 5.46 6.41
CA PRO A 230 -25.45 5.20 7.74
C PRO A 230 -24.05 4.60 7.57
N LEU A 231 -23.03 5.37 7.98
CA LEU A 231 -21.67 4.87 8.15
C LEU A 231 -21.68 3.74 9.19
N TYR A 232 -21.60 2.48 8.74
CA TYR A 232 -21.30 1.37 9.64
C TYR A 232 -19.80 1.38 9.96
N THR A 233 -19.49 1.44 11.25
CA THR A 233 -18.11 1.49 11.76
C THR A 233 -17.42 0.12 11.60
N THR A 234 -16.28 0.14 10.92
CA THR A 234 -15.38 -1.01 10.69
C THR A 234 -14.52 -1.36 11.90
N SER A 235 -14.28 -2.66 12.14
CA SER A 235 -13.23 -3.13 13.06
C SER A 235 -11.85 -2.99 12.43
N VAL A 236 -10.93 -2.30 13.11
CA VAL A 236 -9.50 -2.28 12.77
C VAL A 236 -8.83 -3.45 13.47
N GLN A 237 -8.27 -4.40 12.72
CA GLN A 237 -7.54 -5.53 13.31
C GLN A 237 -6.10 -5.57 12.78
N SER A 238 -5.13 -5.62 13.69
CA SER A 238 -3.72 -5.71 13.36
C SER A 238 -3.26 -7.16 13.29
N LEU A 239 -2.59 -7.56 12.22
CA LEU A 239 -1.93 -8.85 12.15
C LEU A 239 -0.50 -8.74 12.74
N PRO A 240 -0.11 -9.60 13.69
CA PRO A 240 1.26 -9.68 14.16
C PRO A 240 2.18 -10.29 13.11
N ARG A 241 3.48 -10.00 13.21
CA ARG A 241 4.56 -10.52 12.37
C ARG A 241 4.54 -12.06 12.35
N THR A 242 4.47 -12.68 11.18
CA THR A 242 4.80 -14.10 11.00
C THR A 242 6.06 -14.19 10.14
N VAL A 243 7.17 -14.65 10.72
CA VAL A 243 8.37 -14.98 9.96
C VAL A 243 8.21 -16.42 9.52
N VAL A 244 7.89 -16.65 8.25
CA VAL A 244 7.95 -18.00 7.67
C VAL A 244 9.35 -18.18 7.09
N PRO A 245 10.14 -19.17 7.55
CA PRO A 245 11.44 -19.46 6.96
C PRO A 245 11.27 -19.94 5.51
N ALA A 246 12.21 -19.56 4.64
CA ALA A 246 12.13 -19.71 3.18
C ALA A 246 12.22 -21.18 2.66
N GLU A 247 12.29 -22.17 3.54
CA GLU A 247 12.65 -23.55 3.18
C GLU A 247 11.46 -24.52 3.00
N SER A 248 10.20 -24.06 3.12
CA SER A 248 9.02 -24.96 3.09
C SER A 248 8.19 -24.92 1.80
N PHE A 249 8.84 -24.75 0.64
CA PHE A 249 8.20 -25.00 -0.66
C PHE A 249 8.63 -26.35 -1.22
N VAL A 250 7.76 -27.35 -1.10
CA VAL A 250 7.85 -28.60 -1.89
C VAL A 250 6.87 -28.45 -3.06
N PRO A 251 7.30 -28.61 -4.33
CA PRO A 251 6.39 -28.56 -5.46
C PRO A 251 5.46 -29.78 -5.46
N PHE A 252 4.17 -29.53 -5.68
CA PHE A 252 3.19 -30.59 -5.92
C PHE A 252 3.49 -31.26 -7.27
N GLU A 253 3.94 -32.52 -7.24
CA GLU A 253 3.96 -33.37 -8.43
C GLU A 253 2.55 -33.91 -8.72
N HIS A 254 2.18 -33.84 -9.99
CA HIS A 254 0.91 -34.30 -10.54
C HIS A 254 0.96 -35.82 -10.70
N ILE A 255 0.32 -36.59 -9.82
CA ILE A 255 0.20 -38.05 -9.98
C ILE A 255 -1.00 -38.33 -10.91
N SER A 256 -0.74 -38.67 -12.17
CA SER A 256 -1.72 -39.30 -13.06
C SER A 256 -1.44 -40.81 -13.14
N GLY A 257 -2.06 -41.58 -12.26
CA GLY A 257 -2.07 -43.04 -12.30
C GLY A 257 -3.30 -43.57 -13.05
N GLY A 258 -3.16 -43.84 -14.34
CA GLY A 258 -4.11 -44.66 -15.10
C GLY A 258 -3.78 -46.14 -14.91
N GLY A 259 -4.66 -46.88 -14.26
CA GLY A 259 -4.58 -48.34 -14.16
C GLY A 259 -5.38 -48.99 -15.28
N ALA A 260 -4.70 -49.64 -16.22
CA ALA A 260 -5.27 -50.64 -17.09
C ALA A 260 -5.43 -51.95 -16.30
N VAL A 261 -6.58 -52.60 -16.45
CA VAL A 261 -6.84 -53.96 -15.95
C VAL A 261 -7.02 -54.83 -17.19
N ASP A 262 -6.09 -55.76 -17.40
CA ASP A 262 -6.28 -56.93 -18.26
C ASP A 262 -5.88 -58.18 -17.46
N ASP A 263 -6.83 -59.12 -17.42
CA ASP A 263 -6.78 -60.59 -17.38
C ASP A 263 -5.85 -61.35 -16.43
N VAL A 264 -6.46 -61.96 -15.40
CA VAL A 264 -6.58 -63.44 -15.23
C VAL A 264 -7.98 -63.77 -14.69
#